data_AF-A0AAW7TFM6-F1
#
_entry.id   AF-A0AAW7TFM6-F1
#
_cell.length_a   1.000
_cell.length_b   1.000
_cell.length_c   1.000
_cell.angle_alpha   90.00
_cell.angle_beta   90.00
_cell.angle_gamma   90.00
#
_symmetry.space_group_name_H-M   'P 1'
#
loop_
_entity.id
_entity.type
_entity.pdbx_description
1 polymer ?
#
loop_
_entity_poly.entity_id
_entity_poly.type
_entity_poly.pdbx_seq_one_letter_code
_entity_poly.pdbx_strand_id
1 'polypeptide(L)'
;MSEKPFEGIKSIEVPKIKLDLPYIEPRVQSTIISIKEIEKAFKKKQEKEEEYKKDLLQTLKNIEANTVGLSEIVPLLSKSNESQEKIAELLKESLDIAASKSKEEAENKWRAIMNKANQLTTDVETIQKIHGFANTILSLFQNLSN
;
A
#
# COMPACT_ATOMS: atom_id res chain seq x y z
N MET A 1 54.19 35.81 62.80
CA MET A 1 52.94 35.62 63.58
C MET A 1 52.10 34.61 62.83
N SER A 2 51.58 33.59 63.53
CA SER A 2 50.92 32.41 62.98
C SER A 2 49.43 32.69 62.76
N GLU A 3 48.93 32.51 61.53
CA GLU A 3 47.50 32.40 61.27
C GLU A 3 47.06 30.95 61.46
N LYS A 4 46.10 30.74 62.36
CA LYS A 4 45.50 29.43 62.65
C LYS A 4 44.50 29.08 61.54
N PRO A 5 44.59 27.90 60.89
CA PRO A 5 43.53 27.46 59.99
C PRO A 5 42.33 26.92 60.78
N PHE A 6 41.15 27.24 60.25
CA PHE A 6 39.81 26.99 60.75
C PHE A 6 39.54 25.51 61.12
N GLU A 7 38.90 25.31 62.28
CA GLU A 7 38.18 24.10 62.65
C GLU A 7 36.78 24.08 61.99
N GLY A 8 36.37 22.90 61.49
CA GLY A 8 35.08 22.67 60.84
C GLY A 8 35.29 22.41 59.35
N ILE A 9 35.12 21.19 58.83
CA ILE A 9 33.99 20.28 58.96
C ILE A 9 34.57 18.86 59.04
N LYS A 10 34.19 18.04 60.04
CA LYS A 10 34.52 16.60 60.03
C LYS A 10 33.95 16.00 58.75
N SER A 11 34.82 15.40 57.94
CA SER A 11 34.46 14.60 56.77
C SER A 11 33.32 13.67 57.14
N ILE A 12 32.13 13.89 56.55
CA ILE A 12 31.04 12.93 56.68
C ILE A 12 31.46 11.73 55.84
N GLU A 13 31.82 10.63 56.51
CA GLU A 13 32.08 9.36 55.83
C GLU A 13 30.78 8.89 55.18
N VAL A 14 30.72 8.94 53.85
CA VAL A 14 29.62 8.34 53.10
C VAL A 14 29.71 6.83 53.33
N PRO A 15 28.72 6.18 53.95
CA PRO A 15 28.75 4.75 54.15
C PRO A 15 28.80 4.09 52.77
N LYS A 16 29.84 3.30 52.52
CA LYS A 16 29.94 2.46 51.32
C LYS A 16 28.84 1.42 51.38
N ILE A 17 27.71 1.70 50.74
CA ILE A 17 26.66 0.71 50.52
C ILE A 17 27.27 -0.38 49.64
N LYS A 18 27.51 -1.57 50.23
CA LYS A 18 27.80 -2.77 49.45
C LYS A 18 26.51 -3.15 48.75
N LEU A 19 26.38 -2.74 47.50
CA LEU A 19 25.29 -3.18 46.64
C LEU A 19 25.55 -4.64 46.30
N ASP A 20 24.88 -5.55 47.01
CA ASP A 20 24.95 -6.97 46.72
C ASP A 20 24.10 -7.23 45.49
N LEU A 21 24.71 -7.03 44.32
CA LEU A 21 24.06 -7.27 43.04
C LEU A 21 23.90 -8.79 42.90
N PRO A 22 22.68 -9.30 42.70
CA PRO A 22 22.47 -10.73 42.57
C PRO A 22 23.32 -11.28 41.41
N TYR A 23 24.14 -12.29 41.70
CA TYR A 23 24.92 -12.99 40.68
C TYR A 23 23.96 -13.75 39.76
N ILE A 24 23.75 -13.21 38.55
CA ILE A 24 22.97 -13.90 37.52
C ILE A 24 23.88 -14.93 36.87
N GLU A 25 23.61 -16.22 37.10
CA GLU A 25 24.39 -17.30 36.52
C GLU A 25 24.54 -17.11 34.99
N PRO A 26 25.73 -17.37 34.41
CA PRO A 26 25.99 -17.17 32.98
C PRO A 26 24.99 -17.90 32.05
N ARG A 27 24.44 -19.03 32.51
CA ARG A 27 23.39 -19.80 31.81
C ARG A 27 22.04 -19.08 31.76
N VAL A 28 21.73 -18.29 32.78
CA VAL A 28 20.51 -17.46 32.84
C VAL A 28 20.67 -16.25 31.91
N GLN A 29 21.88 -15.65 31.83
CA GLN A 29 22.16 -14.54 30.91
C GLN A 29 22.06 -14.97 29.44
N SER A 30 22.62 -16.13 29.07
CA SER A 30 22.51 -16.65 27.71
C SER A 30 21.05 -16.94 27.32
N THR A 31 20.26 -17.50 28.25
CA THR A 31 18.83 -17.75 28.03
C THR A 31 18.05 -16.46 27.78
N ILE A 32 18.32 -15.38 28.53
CA ILE A 32 17.66 -14.07 28.36
C ILE A 32 18.01 -13.43 26.99
N ILE A 33 19.26 -13.56 26.55
CA ILE A 33 19.69 -13.05 25.24
C ILE A 33 18.98 -13.83 24.12
N SER A 34 18.95 -15.17 24.21
CA SER A 34 18.27 -16.01 23.24
C SER A 34 16.76 -15.74 23.17
N ILE A 35 16.09 -15.48 24.31
CA ILE A 35 14.66 -15.12 24.33
C ILE A 35 14.42 -13.79 23.61
N LYS A 36 15.24 -12.76 23.85
CA LYS A 36 15.12 -11.46 23.15
C LYS A 36 15.37 -11.57 21.65
N GLU A 37 16.30 -12.43 21.23
CA GLU A 37 16.56 -12.70 19.81
C GLU A 37 15.38 -13.42 19.15
N ILE A 38 14.78 -14.38 19.85
CA ILE A 38 13.56 -15.08 19.41
C ILE A 38 12.39 -14.12 19.30
N GLU A 39 12.15 -13.25 20.29
CA GLU A 39 11.09 -12.23 20.26
C GLU A 39 11.26 -11.26 19.08
N LYS A 40 12.49 -10.80 18.84
CA LYS A 40 12.80 -9.91 17.71
C LYS A 40 12.59 -10.61 16.36
N ALA A 41 12.99 -11.88 16.26
CA ALA A 41 12.76 -12.69 15.06
C ALA A 41 11.27 -12.95 14.84
N PHE A 42 10.52 -13.20 15.91
CA PHE A 42 9.08 -13.43 15.87
C PHE A 42 8.31 -12.17 15.45
N LYS A 43 8.68 -11.01 16.00
CA LYS A 43 8.11 -9.71 15.62
C LYS A 43 8.39 -9.37 14.15
N LYS A 44 9.62 -9.57 13.70
CA LYS A 44 9.99 -9.36 12.29
C LYS A 44 9.26 -10.31 11.35
N LYS A 45 8.99 -11.55 11.79
CA LYS A 45 8.18 -12.51 11.04
C LYS A 45 6.71 -12.09 10.97
N GLN A 46 6.14 -11.63 12.08
CA GLN A 46 4.77 -11.09 12.09
C GLN A 46 4.63 -9.86 11.19
N GLU A 47 5.56 -8.90 11.27
CA GLU A 47 5.55 -7.69 10.42
C GLU A 47 5.57 -8.06 8.93
N LYS A 48 6.42 -9.01 8.53
CA LYS A 48 6.46 -9.52 7.16
C LYS A 48 5.18 -10.24 6.74
N GLU A 49 4.56 -10.98 7.65
CA GLU A 49 3.32 -11.70 7.37
C GLU A 49 2.14 -10.74 7.18
N GLU A 50 2.07 -9.68 7.99
CA GLU A 50 1.05 -8.64 7.85
C GLU A 50 1.25 -7.79 6.59
N GLU A 51 2.49 -7.47 6.24
CA GLU A 51 2.83 -6.81 4.97
C GLU A 51 2.39 -7.68 3.77
N TYR A 52 2.74 -8.98 3.79
CA TYR A 52 2.33 -9.92 2.75
C TYR A 52 0.80 -10.04 2.63
N LYS A 53 0.06 -10.10 3.74
CA LYS A 53 -1.41 -10.12 3.73
C LYS A 53 -2.00 -8.85 3.14
N LYS A 54 -1.43 -7.68 3.46
CA LYS A 54 -1.85 -6.40 2.92
C LYS A 54 -1.62 -6.32 1.42
N ASP A 55 -0.46 -6.77 0.96
CA ASP A 55 -0.12 -6.82 -0.47
C ASP A 55 -1.05 -7.78 -1.22
N LEU A 56 -1.28 -8.98 -0.66
CA LEU A 56 -2.22 -9.95 -1.22
C LEU A 56 -3.64 -9.37 -1.32
N LEU A 57 -4.14 -8.72 -0.26
CA LEU A 57 -5.45 -8.08 -0.27
C LEU A 57 -5.52 -6.97 -1.33
N GLN A 58 -4.45 -6.18 -1.47
CA GLN A 58 -4.37 -5.15 -2.50
C GLN A 58 -4.38 -5.77 -3.90
N THR A 59 -3.63 -6.84 -4.13
CA THR A 59 -3.64 -7.58 -5.40
C THR A 59 -5.02 -8.15 -5.70
N LEU A 60 -5.68 -8.78 -4.73
CA LEU A 60 -7.04 -9.33 -4.89
C LEU A 60 -8.07 -8.25 -5.20
N LYS A 61 -8.01 -7.10 -4.50
CA LYS A 61 -8.85 -5.93 -4.79
C LYS A 61 -8.60 -5.38 -6.19
N ASN A 62 -7.34 -5.35 -6.62
CA ASN A 62 -7.01 -4.93 -7.97
C ASN A 62 -7.58 -5.91 -9.00
N ILE A 63 -7.45 -7.23 -8.79
CA ILE A 63 -8.05 -8.25 -9.68
C ILE A 63 -9.58 -8.12 -9.73
N GLU A 64 -10.23 -7.97 -8.58
CA GLU A 64 -11.68 -7.77 -8.48
C GLU A 64 -12.11 -6.50 -9.23
N ALA A 65 -11.50 -5.34 -8.94
CA ALA A 65 -11.78 -4.09 -9.62
C ALA A 65 -11.55 -4.21 -11.15
N ASN A 66 -10.51 -4.92 -11.56
CA ASN A 66 -10.20 -5.14 -12.98
C ASN A 66 -11.20 -6.07 -13.69
N THR A 67 -11.82 -6.99 -12.98
CA THR A 67 -12.76 -7.98 -13.55
C THR A 67 -14.22 -7.53 -13.49
N VAL A 68 -14.58 -6.66 -12.53
CA VAL A 68 -15.90 -6.01 -12.47
C VAL A 68 -16.20 -5.26 -13.77
N GLY A 69 -15.25 -4.48 -14.29
CA GLY A 69 -15.43 -3.72 -15.53
C GLY A 69 -15.77 -4.59 -16.75
N LEU A 70 -15.29 -5.85 -16.83
CA LEU A 70 -15.62 -6.77 -17.92
C LEU A 70 -17.05 -7.31 -17.81
N SER A 71 -17.52 -7.62 -16.60
CA SER A 71 -18.87 -8.13 -16.37
C SER A 71 -19.96 -7.09 -16.66
N GLU A 72 -19.64 -5.81 -16.48
CA GLU A 72 -20.57 -4.69 -16.69
C GLU A 72 -20.75 -4.30 -18.16
N ILE A 73 -19.77 -4.60 -19.02
CA ILE A 73 -19.81 -4.24 -20.46
C ILE A 73 -20.45 -5.31 -21.34
N VAL A 74 -20.44 -6.59 -20.92
CA VAL A 74 -21.07 -7.69 -21.69
C VAL A 74 -22.55 -7.42 -22.00
N PRO A 75 -23.37 -6.93 -21.04
CA PRO A 75 -24.75 -6.54 -21.32
C PRO A 75 -24.88 -5.42 -22.35
N LEU A 76 -23.94 -4.47 -22.40
CA LEU A 76 -23.95 -3.38 -23.39
C LEU A 76 -23.78 -3.91 -24.83
N LEU A 77 -23.12 -5.06 -24.97
CA LEU A 77 -22.90 -5.75 -26.24
C LEU A 77 -24.00 -6.74 -26.63
N SER A 78 -25.07 -6.87 -25.84
CA SER A 78 -26.13 -7.88 -26.06
C SER A 78 -27.38 -7.42 -26.86
N LYS A 79 -27.64 -6.11 -27.05
CA LYS A 79 -28.78 -5.59 -27.82
C LYS A 79 -28.35 -4.86 -29.11
N SER A 80 -28.58 -5.49 -30.26
CA SER A 80 -28.18 -5.00 -31.59
C SER A 80 -28.96 -3.75 -32.04
N ASN A 81 -28.31 -2.58 -32.02
CA ASN A 81 -28.72 -1.35 -32.71
C ASN A 81 -27.49 -0.46 -33.03
N GLU A 82 -27.72 0.66 -33.73
CA GLU A 82 -26.68 1.59 -34.21
C GLU A 82 -25.85 2.24 -33.07
N SER A 83 -26.42 2.39 -31.86
CA SER A 83 -25.67 2.86 -30.70
C SER A 83 -24.65 1.84 -30.20
N GLN A 84 -24.88 0.55 -30.48
CA GLN A 84 -24.03 -0.53 -30.01
C GLN A 84 -22.68 -0.61 -30.74
N GLU A 85 -22.64 -0.30 -32.04
CA GLU A 85 -21.38 -0.24 -32.79
C GLU A 85 -20.46 0.86 -32.22
N LYS A 86 -21.03 2.02 -31.89
CA LYS A 86 -20.30 3.13 -31.25
C LYS A 86 -19.83 2.77 -29.85
N ILE A 87 -20.65 2.05 -29.08
CA ILE A 87 -20.25 1.55 -27.75
C ILE A 87 -19.11 0.53 -27.89
N ALA A 88 -19.22 -0.41 -28.83
CA ALA A 88 -18.17 -1.41 -29.08
C ALA A 88 -16.86 -0.76 -29.53
N GLU A 89 -16.93 0.27 -30.37
CA GLU A 89 -15.78 1.07 -30.76
C GLU A 89 -15.12 1.75 -29.56
N LEU A 90 -15.90 2.36 -28.66
CA LEU A 90 -15.36 2.96 -27.44
C LEU A 90 -14.73 1.96 -26.47
N LEU A 91 -15.30 0.76 -26.37
CA LEU A 91 -14.70 -0.33 -25.58
C LEU A 91 -13.39 -0.80 -26.21
N LYS A 92 -13.30 -0.89 -27.54
CA LYS A 92 -12.06 -1.20 -28.24
C LYS A 92 -11.01 -0.10 -28.04
N GLU A 93 -11.38 1.17 -28.21
CA GLU A 93 -10.49 2.31 -27.94
C GLU A 93 -10.00 2.31 -26.48
N SER A 94 -10.86 1.89 -25.54
CA SER A 94 -10.48 1.74 -24.14
C SER A 94 -9.40 0.67 -23.95
N LEU A 95 -9.45 -0.44 -24.70
CA LEU A 95 -8.38 -1.44 -24.68
C LEU A 95 -7.06 -0.92 -25.28
N ASP A 96 -7.12 0.00 -26.26
CA ASP A 96 -5.93 0.62 -26.85
C ASP A 96 -5.14 1.50 -25.86
N ILE A 97 -5.73 1.87 -24.72
CA ILE A 97 -5.01 2.50 -23.60
C ILE A 97 -3.90 1.57 -23.10
N ALA A 98 -4.16 0.26 -22.98
CA ALA A 98 -3.19 -0.72 -22.48
C ALA A 98 -1.96 -0.87 -23.39
N ALA A 99 -2.09 -0.51 -24.68
CA ALA A 99 -1.02 -0.55 -25.66
C ALA A 99 -0.21 0.76 -25.76
N SER A 100 -0.43 1.72 -24.85
CA SER A 100 0.25 3.02 -24.89
C SER A 100 1.74 2.92 -24.55
N LYS A 101 2.55 3.82 -25.11
CA LYS A 101 4.01 3.84 -24.89
C LYS A 101 4.43 4.71 -23.71
N SER A 102 3.55 5.59 -23.25
CA SER A 102 3.79 6.50 -22.13
C SER A 102 2.53 6.76 -21.33
N LYS A 103 2.71 7.25 -20.09
CA LYS A 103 1.61 7.72 -19.22
C LYS A 103 0.80 8.84 -19.87
N GLU A 104 1.47 9.78 -20.52
CA GLU A 104 0.83 10.87 -21.26
C GLU A 104 -0.03 10.37 -22.42
N GLU A 105 0.46 9.40 -23.20
CA GLU A 105 -0.32 8.81 -24.29
C GLU A 105 -1.58 8.09 -23.76
N ALA A 106 -1.44 7.33 -22.67
CA ALA A 106 -2.55 6.64 -22.03
C ALA A 106 -3.62 7.62 -21.52
N GLU A 107 -3.22 8.71 -20.86
CA GLU A 107 -4.12 9.75 -20.38
C GLU A 107 -4.85 10.48 -21.51
N ASN A 108 -4.15 10.77 -22.61
CA ASN A 108 -4.76 11.42 -23.77
C ASN A 108 -5.81 10.54 -24.45
N LYS A 109 -5.53 9.24 -24.62
CA LYS A 109 -6.52 8.27 -25.12
C LYS A 109 -7.74 8.18 -24.20
N TRP A 110 -7.50 8.08 -22.90
CA TRP A 110 -8.57 8.07 -21.90
C TRP A 110 -9.47 9.31 -22.01
N ARG A 111 -8.89 10.51 -22.09
CA ARG A 111 -9.66 11.77 -22.24
C ARG A 111 -10.50 11.77 -23.53
N ALA A 112 -9.95 11.27 -24.63
CA ALA A 112 -10.68 11.18 -25.89
C ALA A 112 -11.92 10.26 -25.75
N ILE A 113 -11.77 9.12 -25.07
CA ILE A 113 -12.87 8.19 -24.81
C ILE A 113 -13.95 8.84 -23.94
N MET A 114 -13.58 9.53 -22.85
CA MET A 114 -14.56 10.24 -22.00
C MET A 114 -15.37 11.27 -22.81
N ASN A 115 -14.69 12.03 -23.67
CA ASN A 115 -15.35 13.03 -24.50
C ASN A 115 -16.35 12.39 -25.48
N LYS A 116 -15.96 11.29 -26.14
CA LYS A 116 -16.83 10.57 -27.07
C LYS A 116 -18.00 9.88 -26.35
N ALA A 117 -17.76 9.29 -25.18
CA ALA A 117 -18.80 8.66 -24.37
C ALA A 117 -19.88 9.67 -23.97
N ASN A 118 -19.50 10.88 -23.58
CA ASN A 118 -20.43 11.97 -23.25
C ASN A 118 -21.23 12.50 -24.46
N GLN A 119 -20.79 12.20 -25.70
CA GLN A 119 -21.51 12.56 -26.93
C GLN A 119 -22.49 11.48 -27.39
N LEU A 120 -22.48 10.29 -26.75
CA LEU A 120 -23.45 9.24 -27.07
C LEU A 120 -24.85 9.68 -26.64
N THR A 121 -25.80 9.58 -27.56
CA THR A 121 -27.23 9.72 -27.25
C THR A 121 -27.76 8.41 -26.68
N THR A 122 -27.32 8.06 -25.47
CA THR A 122 -27.71 6.85 -24.72
C THR A 122 -28.00 7.19 -23.26
N ASP A 123 -28.46 6.21 -22.48
CA ASP A 123 -28.69 6.40 -21.05
C ASP A 123 -27.39 6.65 -20.26
N VAL A 124 -27.54 7.36 -19.14
CA VAL A 124 -26.41 7.75 -18.28
C VAL A 124 -25.69 6.54 -17.68
N GLU A 125 -26.40 5.44 -17.41
CA GLU A 125 -25.81 4.22 -16.84
C GLU A 125 -24.82 3.58 -17.84
N THR A 126 -25.16 3.55 -19.13
CA THR A 126 -24.28 3.10 -20.21
C THR A 126 -23.01 3.97 -20.28
N ILE A 127 -23.13 5.29 -20.19
CA ILE A 127 -21.97 6.22 -20.19
C ILE A 127 -21.07 5.94 -18.98
N GLN A 128 -21.67 5.75 -17.79
CA GLN A 128 -20.93 5.43 -16.56
C GLN A 128 -20.16 4.11 -16.67
N LYS A 129 -20.74 3.07 -17.29
CA LYS A 129 -20.08 1.78 -17.52
C LYS A 129 -18.88 1.91 -18.46
N ILE A 130 -19.00 2.70 -19.53
CA ILE A 130 -17.87 3.00 -20.43
C ILE A 130 -16.76 3.73 -19.66
N HIS A 131 -17.12 4.71 -18.83
CA HIS A 131 -16.15 5.41 -17.99
C HIS A 131 -15.44 4.48 -17.02
N GLY A 132 -16.19 3.63 -16.31
CA GLY A 132 -15.65 2.63 -15.39
C GLY A 132 -14.68 1.67 -16.06
N PHE A 133 -15.04 1.19 -17.26
CA PHE A 133 -14.18 0.31 -18.04
C PHE A 133 -12.87 1.00 -18.46
N ALA A 134 -12.92 2.19 -19.05
CA ALA A 134 -11.73 2.93 -19.45
C ALA A 134 -10.83 3.32 -18.25
N ASN A 135 -11.41 3.67 -17.10
CA ASN A 135 -10.68 3.92 -15.86
C ASN A 135 -9.93 2.68 -15.37
N THR A 136 -10.56 1.52 -15.50
CA THR A 136 -9.97 0.23 -15.15
C THR A 136 -8.73 -0.04 -16.01
N ILE A 137 -8.84 0.13 -17.34
CA ILE A 137 -7.71 -0.07 -18.24
C ILE A 137 -6.59 0.95 -17.99
N LEU A 138 -6.92 2.22 -17.75
CA LEU A 138 -5.91 3.24 -17.40
C LEU A 138 -5.17 2.89 -16.10
N SER A 139 -5.91 2.46 -15.08
CA SER A 139 -5.34 2.06 -13.79
C SER A 139 -4.43 0.84 -13.93
N LEU A 140 -4.84 -0.15 -14.73
CA LEU A 140 -4.02 -1.30 -15.09
C LEU A 140 -2.70 -0.88 -15.75
N PHE A 141 -2.78 -0.03 -16.77
CA PHE A 141 -1.60 0.49 -17.46
C PHE A 141 -0.64 1.22 -16.51
N GLN A 142 -1.17 2.12 -15.67
CA GLN A 142 -0.38 2.89 -14.71
C GLN A 142 0.31 1.98 -13.67
N ASN A 143 -0.37 0.96 -13.18
CA ASN A 143 0.19 0.01 -12.21
C ASN A 143 1.30 -0.85 -12.82
N LEU A 144 1.19 -1.24 -14.09
CA LEU A 144 2.21 -2.03 -14.79
C LEU A 144 3.40 -1.19 -15.29
N SER A 145 3.21 0.11 -15.44
CA SER A 145 4.24 1.06 -15.92
C SER A 145 4.98 1.76 -14.77
N ASN A 146 4.83 1.30 -13.53
CA ASN A 146 5.53 1.80 -12.34
C ASN A 146 6.74 0.94 -12.00
#